data_AF-A0A7L5DVV8-F1
#
_entry.id   AF-A0A7L5DVV8-F1
#
_cell.length_a   1.000
_cell.length_b   1.000
_cell.length_c   1.000
_cell.angle_alpha   90.00
_cell.angle_beta   90.00
_cell.angle_gamma   90.00
#
_symmetry.space_group_name_H-M   'P 1'
#
loop_
_entity.id
_entity.type
_entity.pdbx_description
1 polymer ?
#
loop_
_entity_poly.entity_id
_entity_poly.type
_entity_poly.pdbx_seq_one_letter_code
_entity_poly.pdbx_strand_id
1 'polypeptide(L)'
;MLTITDLHGQTIEITDLQLALLQADDYRHYRRLDAAYEEEDEQLQVYWEDVYQKLTALRGREERGHTGEEPNQTEKQQRNNGKT
;
A
#
# COMPACT_ATOMS: atom_id res chain seq x y z
N MET A 1 -11.78 2.84 -3.61
CA MET A 1 -11.45 1.50 -4.12
C MET A 1 -9.98 1.52 -4.48
N LEU A 2 -9.17 0.70 -3.82
CA LEU A 2 -7.72 0.70 -4.00
C LEU A 2 -7.35 -0.30 -5.10
N THR A 3 -6.35 0.04 -5.92
CA THR A 3 -5.92 -0.80 -7.04
C THR A 3 -4.43 -0.72 -7.25
N ILE A 4 -3.84 -1.81 -7.71
CA ILE A 4 -2.47 -1.86 -8.25
C ILE A 4 -2.48 -2.46 -9.65
N THR A 5 -1.43 -2.23 -10.43
CA THR A 5 -1.18 -2.93 -11.70
C THR A 5 -0.03 -3.91 -11.49
N ASP A 6 -0.24 -5.19 -11.77
CA ASP A 6 0.79 -6.23 -11.59
C ASP A 6 1.85 -6.22 -12.70
N LEU A 7 2.81 -7.15 -12.64
CA LEU A 7 3.88 -7.29 -13.63
C LEU A 7 3.39 -7.60 -15.05
N HIS A 8 2.17 -8.13 -15.20
CA HIS A 8 1.57 -8.47 -16.48
C HIS A 8 0.68 -7.35 -17.03
N GLY A 9 0.61 -6.20 -16.35
CA GLY A 9 -0.23 -5.08 -16.73
C GLY A 9 -1.69 -5.25 -16.32
N GLN A 10 -2.01 -6.26 -15.50
CA GLN A 10 -3.37 -6.50 -15.04
C GLN A 10 -3.67 -5.67 -13.80
N THR A 11 -4.85 -5.05 -13.78
CA THR A 11 -5.33 -4.33 -12.60
C THR A 11 -5.87 -5.30 -11.56
N ILE A 12 -5.36 -5.20 -10.34
CA ILE A 12 -5.81 -5.94 -9.17
C ILE A 12 -6.55 -4.97 -8.25
N GLU A 13 -7.80 -5.30 -7.92
CA GLU A 13 -8.56 -4.61 -6.90
C GLU A 13 -8.17 -5.10 -5.50
N ILE A 14 -7.94 -4.15 -4.60
CA ILE A 14 -7.59 -4.41 -3.20
C ILE A 14 -8.80 -4.09 -2.32
N THR A 15 -9.40 -5.13 -1.75
CA THR A 15 -10.56 -5.05 -0.86
C THR A 15 -10.17 -4.87 0.61
N ASP A 16 -9.04 -5.45 1.02
CA ASP A 16 -8.42 -5.28 2.33
C ASP A 16 -6.90 -5.16 2.16
N LEU A 17 -6.36 -3.97 2.43
CA LEU A 17 -4.94 -3.68 2.23
C LEU A 17 -4.04 -4.41 3.23
N GLN A 18 -4.49 -4.60 4.48
CA GLN A 18 -3.67 -5.28 5.49
C GLN A 18 -3.59 -6.77 5.19
N LEU A 19 -4.72 -7.39 4.82
CA LEU A 19 -4.75 -8.79 4.44
C LEU A 19 -3.95 -9.05 3.16
N ALA A 20 -4.04 -8.16 2.16
CA ALA A 20 -3.27 -8.28 0.93
C ALA A 20 -1.75 -8.21 1.19
N LEU A 21 -1.30 -7.35 2.11
CA LEU A 21 0.10 -7.24 2.49
C LEU A 21 0.61 -8.52 3.16
N LEU A 22 -0.16 -9.09 4.09
CA LEU A 22 0.18 -10.35 4.75
C LEU A 22 0.31 -11.50 3.74
N GLN A 23 -0.66 -11.63 2.82
CA GLN A 23 -0.62 -12.65 1.78
C GLN A 23 0.61 -12.50 0.88
N ALA A 24 0.88 -11.29 0.38
CA ALA A 24 2.02 -11.05 -0.49
C ALA A 24 3.36 -11.29 0.23
N ASP A 25 3.46 -10.98 1.52
CA ASP A 25 4.64 -11.27 2.33
C ASP A 25 4.86 -12.78 2.51
N ASP A 26 3.80 -13.56 2.72
CA ASP A 26 3.90 -15.02 2.81
C ASP A 26 4.33 -15.65 1.47
N TYR A 27 3.69 -15.25 0.36
CA TYR A 27 3.92 -15.88 -0.94
C TYR A 27 5.25 -15.50 -1.59
N ARG A 28 5.81 -14.31 -1.32
CA ARG A 28 7.11 -13.91 -1.87
C ARG A 28 8.29 -14.72 -1.32
N HIS A 29 8.08 -15.49 -0.25
CA HIS A 29 9.05 -16.44 0.31
C HIS A 29 8.66 -17.91 0.11
N TYR A 30 7.52 -18.18 -0.52
CA TYR A 30 7.05 -19.54 -0.74
C TYR A 30 7.96 -20.27 -1.72
N ARG A 31 8.32 -21.51 -1.38
CA ARG A 31 9.11 -22.40 -2.22
C ARG A 31 8.73 -23.85 -1.97
N ARG A 32 8.47 -24.60 -3.03
CA ARG A 32 8.21 -26.04 -3.01
C ARG A 32 9.54 -26.79 -2.83
N LEU A 33 9.48 -27.93 -2.15
CA LEU A 33 10.65 -28.79 -1.94
C LEU A 33 11.09 -29.56 -3.18
N ASP A 34 10.18 -29.68 -4.15
CA ASP A 34 10.42 -30.43 -5.37
C ASP A 34 11.16 -29.55 -6.39
N ALA A 35 12.39 -29.95 -6.72
CA ALA A 35 13.28 -29.24 -7.63
C ALA A 35 12.71 -29.13 -9.05
N ALA A 36 11.74 -29.97 -9.43
CA ALA A 36 11.05 -29.86 -10.71
C ALA A 36 10.32 -28.50 -10.90
N TYR A 37 10.09 -27.77 -9.81
CA TYR A 37 9.36 -26.51 -9.79
C TYR A 37 10.21 -25.29 -9.45
N GLU A 38 11.54 -25.43 -9.38
CA GLU A 38 12.44 -24.36 -8.95
C GLU A 38 12.29 -23.10 -9.83
N GLU A 39 12.29 -23.24 -11.16
CA GLU A 39 12.13 -22.10 -12.08
C GLU A 39 10.77 -21.40 -11.93
N GLU A 40 9.70 -22.16 -11.70
CA GLU A 40 8.35 -21.61 -11.48
C GLU A 40 8.28 -20.86 -10.16
N ASP A 41 8.87 -21.42 -9.10
CA ASP A 41 8.90 -20.81 -7.78
C ASP A 41 9.69 -19.50 -7.81
N GLU A 42 10.81 -19.44 -8.52
CA GLU A 42 11.57 -18.20 -8.71
C GLU A 42 10.72 -17.12 -9.41
N GLN A 43 9.97 -17.48 -10.46
CA GLN A 43 9.08 -16.54 -11.14
C GLN A 43 7.95 -16.05 -10.24
N LEU A 44 7.36 -16.95 -9.43
CA LEU A 44 6.33 -16.59 -8.47
C LEU A 44 6.88 -15.67 -7.37
N GLN A 45 8.08 -15.90 -6.87
CA GLN A 45 8.72 -15.04 -5.87
C GLN A 45 8.94 -13.62 -6.43
N VAL A 46 9.43 -13.51 -7.66
CA VAL A 46 9.58 -12.19 -8.34
C VAL A 46 8.23 -11.49 -8.49
N TYR A 47 7.18 -12.23 -8.88
CA TYR A 47 5.84 -11.69 -8.99
C TYR A 47 5.31 -11.18 -7.65
N TRP A 48 5.40 -11.99 -6.59
CA TRP A 48 4.88 -11.64 -5.28
C TRP A 48 5.69 -10.53 -4.60
N GLU A 49 6.99 -10.45 -4.84
CA GLU A 49 7.83 -9.33 -4.37
C GLU A 49 7.37 -8.00 -5.00
N ASP A 50 7.12 -7.97 -6.31
CA ASP A 50 6.58 -6.78 -6.98
C ASP A 50 5.20 -6.37 -6.43
N VAL A 51 4.30 -7.33 -6.24
CA VAL A 51 2.99 -7.09 -5.62
C VAL A 51 3.15 -6.50 -4.20
N TYR A 52 4.01 -7.10 -3.37
CA TYR A 52 4.27 -6.64 -2.01
C TYR A 52 4.81 -5.20 -1.97
N GLN A 53 5.76 -4.86 -2.84
CA GLN A 53 6.31 -3.51 -2.96
C GLN A 53 5.24 -2.49 -3.34
N LYS A 54 4.38 -2.83 -4.31
CA LYS A 54 3.27 -1.96 -4.75
C LYS A 54 2.24 -1.75 -3.65
N LEU A 55 1.88 -2.79 -2.92
CA LEU A 55 0.99 -2.69 -1.75
C LEU A 55 1.60 -1.84 -0.63
N THR A 56 2.90 -1.97 -0.38
CA THR A 56 3.60 -1.16 0.63
C THR A 56 3.62 0.32 0.24
N ALA A 57 3.89 0.62 -1.03
CA ALA A 57 3.83 1.98 -1.56
C ALA A 57 2.42 2.56 -1.46
N LEU A 58 1.39 1.75 -1.71
CA LEU A 58 -0.01 2.11 -1.57
C LEU A 58 -0.36 2.44 -0.11
N ARG A 59 0.02 1.60 0.86
CA ARG A 59 -0.17 1.87 2.30
C ARG A 59 0.42 3.21 2.72
N GLY A 60 1.66 3.50 2.29
CA GLY A 60 2.30 4.78 2.60
C GLY A 60 1.56 5.99 1.99
N ARG A 61 0.84 5.82 0.86
CA ARG A 61 -0.02 6.89 0.30
C ARG A 61 -1.27 7.10 1.15
N GLU A 62 -1.92 6.02 1.59
CA GLU A 62 -3.10 6.10 2.46
C GLU A 62 -2.80 6.78 3.80
N GLU A 63 -1.67 6.45 4.42
CA GLU A 63 -1.21 7.06 5.68
C GLU A 63 -0.90 8.56 5.53
N ARG A 64 -0.34 8.96 4.38
CA ARG A 64 -0.11 10.38 4.05
C ARG A 64 -1.39 11.13 3.68
N GLY A 65 -2.39 10.42 3.14
CA GLY A 65 -3.71 10.99 2.83
C GLY A 65 -4.58 11.24 4.07
N HIS A 66 -4.34 10.54 5.17
CA HIS A 66 -5.08 10.69 6.43
C HIS A 66 -4.55 11.80 7.37
N THR A 67 -3.36 12.36 7.10
CA THR A 67 -2.76 13.43 7.94
C THR A 67 -3.04 14.84 7.43
N GLY A 68 -3.99 15.00 6.51
CA GLY A 68 -4.51 16.28 6.02
C GLY A 68 -5.73 16.79 6.79
N GLU A 69 -5.68 16.86 8.12
CA GLU A 69 -6.59 17.76 8.85
C GLU A 69 -6.12 19.20 8.56
N GLU A 70 -6.80 19.90 7.66
CA GLU A 70 -6.63 21.34 7.51
C GLU A 70 -6.89 22.02 8.87
N PRO A 71 -5.97 22.86 9.38
CA PRO A 71 -6.29 23.70 10.52
C PRO A 71 -7.43 24.64 10.13
N ASN A 72 -8.58 24.37 10.74
CA ASN A 72 -9.80 25.16 10.65
C ASN A 72 -9.49 26.67 10.72
N GLN A 73 -9.69 27.39 9.60
CA GLN A 73 -9.41 28.82 9.48
C GLN A 73 -10.39 29.73 10.26
N THR A 74 -11.20 29.19 11.18
CA THR A 74 -12.19 29.96 11.93
C THR A 74 -11.62 30.68 13.18
N GLU A 75 -10.35 30.49 13.55
CA GLU A 75 -9.77 31.11 14.77
C GLU A 75 -8.95 32.40 14.56
N LYS A 76 -9.05 33.09 13.42
CA LYS A 76 -8.34 34.37 13.19
C LYS A 76 -9.15 35.66 13.37
N GLN A 77 -10.35 35.60 13.97
CA GLN A 77 -11.17 36.82 14.18
C GLN A 77 -11.32 37.31 15.64
N GLN A 78 -10.62 36.72 16.63
CA GLN A 78 -10.77 37.15 18.05
C GLN A 78 -9.58 37.91 18.67
N ARG A 79 -8.56 38.32 17.88
CA ARG A 79 -7.41 39.08 18.43
C ARG A 79 -7.38 40.58 18.09
N ASN A 80 -8.47 41.15 17.54
CA ASN A 80 -8.50 42.57 17.17
C ASN A 80 -9.42 43.46 18.03
N ASN A 81 -9.89 42.99 19.18
CA ASN A 81 -10.64 43.84 20.12
C ASN A 81 -9.92 43.90 21.46
N GLY A 82 -8.97 44.83 21.60
CA GLY A 82 -8.44 45.13 22.94
C GLY A 82 -7.07 45.81 22.97
N LYS A 83 -6.95 47.01 22.41
CA LYS A 83 -6.25 48.12 23.08
C LYS A 83 -6.40 49.41 22.28
N THR A 84 -7.38 50.21 22.70
CA THR A 84 -7.31 51.68 22.69
C THR A 84 -6.47 52.13 23.88
#